data_AF-A0A662EKY9-F1
#
_entry.id   AF-A0A662EKY9-F1
#
_cell.length_a   1.000
_cell.length_b   1.000
_cell.length_c   1.000
_cell.angle_alpha   90.00
_cell.angle_beta   90.00
_cell.angle_gamma   90.00
#
_symmetry.space_group_name_H-M   'P 1'
#
loop_
_entity.id
_entity.type
_entity.pdbx_description
1 polymer ?
#
loop_
_entity_poly.entity_id
_entity_poly.type
_entity_poly.pdbx_seq_one_letter_code
_entity_poly.pdbx_strand_id
1 'polypeptide(L)'
;MRSHVRVETLPRIRARAWALPGVWAHALAMVLAGAVVAGLVFLYLWQGCSLTLLRAQRAHYMLELQRLERERAFLAARLDEELSSDRLMERARALGMCPYSPDRVIRLTLDDDQGTGP
;
A
#
# COMPACT_ATOMS: atom_id res chain seq x y z
N MET A 1 -22.66 40.49 70.47
CA MET A 1 -23.62 39.40 70.79
C MET A 1 -23.69 38.46 69.59
N ARG A 2 -23.61 37.15 69.86
CA ARG A 2 -23.28 36.07 68.93
C ARG A 2 -24.39 35.80 67.90
N SER A 3 -24.04 35.78 66.63
CA SER A 3 -24.85 35.24 65.54
C SER A 3 -24.76 33.71 65.54
N HIS A 4 -25.77 33.04 66.08
CA HIS A 4 -25.91 31.59 65.96
C HIS A 4 -26.41 31.26 64.55
N VAL A 5 -25.47 31.07 63.61
CA VAL A 5 -25.76 30.44 62.32
C VAL A 5 -26.07 28.97 62.59
N ARG A 6 -27.36 28.65 62.56
CA ARG A 6 -27.88 27.28 62.69
C ARG A 6 -27.51 26.53 61.42
N VAL A 7 -26.42 25.77 61.47
CA VAL A 7 -26.00 24.86 60.39
C VAL A 7 -27.01 23.72 60.35
N GLU A 8 -27.99 23.83 59.45
CA GLU A 8 -28.89 22.74 59.11
C GLU A 8 -28.05 21.59 58.55
N THR A 9 -28.01 20.50 59.30
CA THR A 9 -27.34 19.27 58.93
C THR A 9 -28.06 18.67 57.72
N LEU A 10 -27.45 18.83 56.54
CA LEU A 10 -27.80 18.09 55.34
C LEU A 10 -27.99 16.60 55.69
N PRO A 11 -29.13 15.97 55.32
CA PRO A 11 -29.32 14.55 55.56
C PRO A 11 -28.26 13.81 54.75
N ARG A 12 -27.30 13.20 55.44
CA ARG A 12 -26.40 12.21 54.86
C ARG A 12 -27.27 11.09 54.32
N ILE A 13 -27.52 11.11 53.02
CA ILE A 13 -28.03 9.96 52.27
C ILE A 13 -26.94 8.90 52.42
N ARG A 14 -27.07 8.07 53.46
CA ARG A 14 -26.37 6.80 53.53
C ARG A 14 -26.84 6.05 52.30
N ALA A 15 -26.03 6.06 51.25
CA ALA A 15 -26.08 5.06 50.21
C ALA A 15 -26.03 3.73 50.95
N ARG A 16 -27.20 3.11 51.12
CA ARG A 16 -27.36 1.82 51.73
C ARG A 16 -26.64 0.90 50.78
N ALA A 17 -25.36 0.64 51.06
CA ALA A 17 -24.60 -0.39 50.39
C ALA A 17 -25.40 -1.66 50.66
N TRP A 18 -26.16 -2.08 49.65
CA TRP A 18 -26.72 -3.41 49.60
C TRP A 18 -25.51 -4.32 49.66
N ALA A 19 -25.18 -4.79 50.86
CA ALA A 19 -24.17 -5.80 51.06
C ALA A 19 -24.73 -7.06 50.42
N LEU A 20 -24.47 -7.22 49.12
CA LEU A 20 -24.75 -8.45 48.42
C LEU A 20 -24.07 -9.57 49.23
N PRO A 21 -24.77 -10.67 49.52
CA PRO A 21 -24.18 -11.79 50.25
C PRO A 21 -22.87 -12.17 49.56
N GLY A 22 -21.81 -12.46 50.33
CA GLY A 22 -20.47 -12.70 49.78
C GLY A 22 -20.46 -13.72 48.63
N VAL A 23 -21.38 -14.68 48.63
CA VAL A 23 -21.58 -15.67 47.56
C VAL A 23 -21.88 -15.01 46.20
N TRP A 24 -22.71 -13.97 46.15
CA TRP A 24 -23.03 -13.23 44.91
C TRP A 24 -21.85 -12.41 44.40
N ALA A 25 -21.02 -11.89 45.30
CA ALA A 25 -19.79 -11.20 44.92
C ALA A 25 -18.79 -12.15 44.24
N HIS A 26 -18.65 -13.38 44.76
CA HIS A 26 -17.78 -14.40 44.15
C HIS A 26 -18.32 -14.88 42.79
N ALA A 27 -19.64 -15.09 42.68
CA ALA A 27 -20.28 -15.43 41.42
C ALA A 27 -20.04 -14.33 40.36
N LEU A 28 -20.21 -13.06 40.74
CA LEU A 28 -20.00 -11.93 39.84
C LEU A 28 -18.52 -11.80 39.43
N ALA A 29 -17.59 -12.03 40.36
CA ALA A 29 -16.16 -12.05 40.08
C ALA A 29 -15.77 -13.18 39.11
N MET A 30 -16.33 -14.38 39.27
CA MET A 30 -16.11 -15.50 38.34
C MET A 30 -16.64 -15.18 36.94
N VAL A 31 -17.83 -14.59 36.83
CA VAL A 31 -18.40 -14.17 35.54
C VAL A 31 -17.52 -13.11 34.87
N LEU A 32 -17.05 -12.13 35.64
CA LEU A 32 -16.15 -11.09 35.13
C LEU A 32 -14.82 -11.70 34.65
N ALA A 33 -14.22 -12.60 35.43
CA ALA A 33 -13.00 -13.30 35.05
C ALA A 33 -13.19 -14.11 33.76
N GLY A 34 -14.31 -14.84 33.65
CA GLY A 34 -14.68 -15.57 32.43
C GLY A 34 -14.84 -14.66 31.23
N ALA A 35 -15.50 -13.51 31.40
CA ALA A 35 -15.68 -12.51 30.34
C ALA A 35 -14.34 -11.93 29.87
N VAL A 36 -13.40 -11.66 30.79
CA VAL A 36 -12.05 -11.18 30.44
C VAL A 36 -11.29 -12.24 29.64
N VAL A 37 -11.33 -13.51 30.07
CA VAL A 37 -10.65 -14.60 29.35
C VAL A 37 -11.27 -14.79 27.96
N ALA A 38 -12.59 -14.81 27.85
CA ALA A 38 -13.29 -14.91 26.57
C ALA A 38 -12.96 -13.73 25.65
N GLY A 39 -12.90 -12.51 26.20
CA GLY A 39 -12.47 -11.31 25.49
C GLY A 39 -11.03 -11.40 24.98
N LEU A 40 -10.10 -11.92 25.80
CA LEU A 40 -8.72 -12.13 25.38
C LEU A 40 -8.60 -13.16 24.25
N VAL A 41 -9.32 -14.28 24.35
CA VAL A 41 -9.35 -15.32 23.31
C VAL A 41 -9.92 -14.74 22.02
N PHE A 42 -11.01 -13.97 22.10
CA PHE A 42 -11.58 -13.29 20.96
C PHE A 42 -10.58 -12.31 20.32
N LEU A 43 -9.89 -11.49 21.13
CA LEU A 43 -8.89 -10.55 20.65
C LEU A 43 -7.73 -11.27 19.95
N TYR A 44 -7.29 -12.40 20.49
CA TYR A 44 -6.22 -13.21 19.92
C TYR A 44 -6.64 -13.83 18.57
N LEU A 45 -7.83 -14.42 18.48
CA LEU A 45 -8.36 -14.94 17.22
C LEU A 45 -8.55 -13.83 16.19
N TRP A 46 -9.04 -12.66 16.61
CA TRP A 46 -9.23 -11.50 15.74
C TRP A 46 -7.89 -11.01 15.15
N GLN A 47 -6.84 -10.96 15.97
CA GLN A 47 -5.49 -10.63 15.52
C GLN A 47 -4.97 -11.65 14.50
N GLY A 48 -5.18 -12.95 14.75
CA GLY A 48 -4.82 -14.01 13.82
C GLY A 48 -5.53 -13.87 12.47
N CYS A 49 -6.84 -13.62 12.49
CA CYS A 49 -7.65 -13.41 11.28
C CYS A 49 -7.16 -12.18 10.48
N SER A 50 -6.92 -11.06 11.16
CA SER A 50 -6.41 -9.83 10.53
C SER A 50 -5.05 -10.06 9.86
N LEU A 51 -4.14 -10.77 10.52
CA LEU A 51 -2.84 -11.12 9.95
C LEU A 51 -2.96 -12.04 8.73
N THR A 52 -3.88 -13.00 8.74
CA THR A 52 -4.11 -13.87 7.57
C THR A 52 -4.67 -13.09 6.37
N LEU A 53 -5.57 -12.14 6.61
CA LEU A 53 -6.12 -11.28 5.56
C LEU A 53 -5.02 -10.42 4.91
N LEU A 54 -4.17 -9.80 5.74
CA LEU A 54 -3.04 -9.00 5.23
C LEU A 54 -2.04 -9.83 4.44
N ARG A 55 -1.76 -11.07 4.87
CA ARG A 55 -0.88 -12.00 4.13
C ARG A 55 -1.50 -12.41 2.79
N ALA A 56 -2.80 -12.66 2.75
CA ALA A 56 -3.51 -12.98 1.51
C ALA A 56 -3.48 -11.79 0.54
N GLN A 57 -3.72 -10.57 1.02
CA GLN A 57 -3.62 -9.35 0.22
C GLN A 57 -2.19 -9.16 -0.31
N ARG A 58 -1.17 -9.34 0.53
CA ARG A 58 0.23 -9.25 0.10
C ARG A 58 0.57 -10.25 -1.00
N ALA A 59 0.11 -11.50 -0.87
CA ALA A 59 0.31 -12.52 -1.89
C ALA A 59 -0.39 -12.16 -3.20
N HIS A 60 -1.62 -11.61 -3.12
CA HIS A 60 -2.37 -11.16 -4.28
C HIS A 60 -1.64 -10.04 -5.03
N TYR A 61 -1.21 -8.98 -4.33
CA TYR A 61 -0.47 -7.89 -4.96
C TYR A 61 0.87 -8.32 -5.54
N MET A 62 1.58 -9.27 -4.92
CA MET A 62 2.81 -9.83 -5.48
C MET A 62 2.56 -10.58 -6.79
N LEU A 63 1.49 -11.36 -6.88
CA LEU A 63 1.10 -12.06 -8.11
C LEU A 63 0.69 -11.06 -9.21
N GLU A 64 -0.04 -10.02 -8.84
CA GLU A 64 -0.44 -8.96 -9.77
C GLU A 64 0.77 -8.19 -10.30
N LEU A 65 1.72 -7.85 -9.44
CA LEU A 65 2.99 -7.22 -9.85
C LEU A 65 3.75 -8.09 -10.87
N GLN A 66 3.92 -9.38 -10.58
CA GLN A 66 4.59 -10.31 -11.49
C GLN A 66 3.86 -10.44 -12.84
N ARG A 67 2.52 -10.38 -12.82
CA ARG A 67 1.73 -10.40 -14.04
C ARG A 67 1.98 -9.14 -14.87
N LEU A 68 1.91 -7.96 -14.25
CA LEU A 68 2.20 -6.70 -14.94
C LEU A 68 3.63 -6.64 -15.46
N GLU A 69 4.61 -7.14 -14.71
CA GLU A 69 6.00 -7.21 -15.18
C GLU A 69 6.15 -8.10 -16.41
N ARG A 70 5.48 -9.26 -16.45
CA ARG A 70 5.46 -10.13 -17.64
C ARG A 70 4.77 -9.48 -18.82
N GLU A 71 3.63 -8.84 -18.61
CA GLU A 71 2.90 -8.12 -19.66
C GLU A 71 3.75 -6.97 -20.21
N ARG A 72 4.42 -6.20 -19.34
CA ARG A 72 5.36 -5.17 -19.75
C ARG A 72 6.53 -5.74 -20.55
N ALA A 73 7.16 -6.83 -20.09
CA ALA A 73 8.26 -7.45 -20.80
C ALA A 73 7.84 -7.97 -22.18
N PHE A 74 6.65 -8.57 -22.27
CA PHE A 74 6.06 -9.03 -23.53
C PHE A 74 5.78 -7.85 -24.48
N LEU A 75 5.17 -6.79 -23.98
CA LEU A 75 4.89 -5.58 -24.76
C LEU A 75 6.17 -4.88 -25.20
N ALA A 76 7.19 -4.82 -24.34
CA ALA A 76 8.49 -4.27 -24.67
C ALA A 76 9.16 -5.08 -25.79
N ALA A 77 9.15 -6.42 -25.69
CA ALA A 77 9.68 -7.28 -26.74
C ALA A 77 8.91 -7.12 -28.07
N ARG A 78 7.58 -6.97 -28.01
CA ARG A 78 6.75 -6.68 -29.20
C ARG A 78 7.04 -5.31 -29.80
N LEU A 79 7.22 -4.30 -28.96
CA LEU A 79 7.61 -2.96 -29.39
C LEU A 79 8.97 -2.98 -30.05
N ASP A 80 9.97 -3.66 -29.47
CA ASP A 80 11.29 -3.80 -30.08
C ASP A 80 11.23 -4.57 -31.42
N GLU A 81 10.35 -5.56 -31.54
CA GLU A 81 10.13 -6.29 -32.79
C GLU A 81 9.45 -5.39 -33.86
N GLU A 82 8.46 -4.58 -33.48
CA GLU A 82 7.79 -3.64 -34.39
C GLU A 82 8.63 -2.40 -34.74
N LEU A 83 9.44 -1.92 -33.80
CA LEU A 83 10.42 -0.84 -33.96
C LEU A 83 11.76 -1.36 -34.50
N SER A 84 11.88 -2.65 -34.78
CA SER A 84 13.07 -3.19 -35.44
C SER A 84 13.32 -2.40 -36.72
N SER A 85 14.57 -1.96 -36.91
CA SER A 85 14.97 -1.06 -37.99
C SER A 85 14.47 -1.54 -39.35
N ASP A 86 14.38 -2.85 -39.56
CA ASP A 86 13.89 -3.46 -40.79
C ASP A 86 12.39 -3.20 -41.05
N ARG A 87 11.54 -3.33 -40.01
CA ARG A 87 10.09 -3.05 -40.09
C ARG A 87 9.80 -1.56 -40.25
N LEU A 88 10.55 -0.72 -39.54
CA LEU A 88 10.49 0.73 -39.71
C LEU A 88 10.93 1.14 -41.12
N MET A 89 11.98 0.53 -41.65
CA MET A 89 12.48 0.79 -43.00
C MET A 89 11.51 0.26 -44.07
N GLU A 90 10.82 -0.85 -43.85
CA GLU A 90 9.71 -1.33 -44.69
C GLU A 90 8.51 -0.38 -44.66
N ARG A 91 8.10 0.10 -43.48
CA ARG A 91 7.02 1.10 -43.35
C ARG A 91 7.39 2.45 -43.97
N ALA A 92 8.63 2.90 -43.79
CA ALA A 92 9.16 4.11 -44.41
C ALA A 92 9.19 3.98 -45.93
N ARG A 93 9.62 2.82 -46.47
CA ARG A 93 9.53 2.51 -47.90
C ARG A 93 8.09 2.50 -48.41
N ALA A 94 7.16 1.90 -47.66
CA ALA A 94 5.73 1.89 -48.01
C ALA A 94 5.10 3.29 -48.01
N LEU A 95 5.60 4.19 -47.15
CA LEU A 95 5.24 5.62 -47.13
C LEU A 95 5.99 6.46 -48.18
N GLY A 96 6.77 5.83 -49.06
CA GLY A 96 7.51 6.50 -50.14
C GLY A 96 8.84 7.14 -49.70
N MET A 97 9.25 6.96 -48.45
CA MET A 97 10.56 7.37 -47.94
C MET A 97 11.58 6.26 -48.23
N CYS A 98 12.00 6.13 -49.50
CA CYS A 98 13.13 5.27 -49.83
C CYS A 98 14.44 5.94 -49.34
N PRO A 99 15.35 5.21 -48.65
CA PRO A 99 16.69 5.73 -48.42
C PRO A 99 17.31 6.01 -49.79
N TYR A 100 17.85 7.22 -49.97
CA TYR A 100 18.51 7.62 -51.21
C TYR A 100 19.55 6.57 -51.60
N SER A 101 19.55 6.18 -52.88
CA SER A 101 20.62 5.35 -53.44
C SER A 101 21.98 5.93 -53.00
N PRO A 102 22.96 5.10 -52.60
CA PRO A 102 24.30 5.56 -52.25
C PRO A 102 24.96 6.37 -53.37
N ASP A 103 24.47 6.30 -54.60
CA ASP A 103 24.90 7.14 -55.74
C ASP A 103 24.45 8.61 -55.64
N ARG A 104 23.50 8.94 -54.75
CA ARG A 104 23.02 10.32 -54.49
C ARG A 104 23.48 10.89 -53.15
N VAL A 105 24.29 10.16 -52.39
CA VAL A 105 24.88 10.70 -51.17
C VAL A 105 26.09 11.54 -51.59
N ILE A 106 25.88 12.84 -51.74
CA ILE A 106 26.97 13.80 -51.88
C ILE A 106 27.77 13.73 -50.58
N ARG A 107 28.89 13.00 -50.60
CA ARG A 107 29.88 13.05 -49.53
C ARG A 107 30.46 14.45 -49.55
N LEU A 108 30.05 15.29 -48.60
CA LEU A 108 30.80 16.48 -48.21
C LEU A 108 32.10 15.98 -47.58
N THR A 109 33.12 15.75 -48.41
CA THR A 109 34.50 15.76 -47.95
C THR A 109 34.81 17.21 -47.62
N LEU A 110 34.85 17.53 -46.33
CA LEU A 110 35.53 18.74 -45.87
C LEU A 110 37.00 18.52 -46.25
N ASP A 111 37.42 19.06 -47.38
CA ASP A 111 38.85 19.28 -47.60
C ASP A 111 39.23 20.39 -46.62
N ASP A 112 39.94 20.00 -45.55
CA ASP A 112 40.65 20.93 -44.69
C ASP A 112 41.67 21.66 -45.57
N ASP A 113 41.26 22.85 -46.02
CA ASP A 113 42.03 23.71 -46.87
C ASP A 113 43.33 24.09 -46.14
N GLN A 114 44.43 23.69 -46.78
CA GLN A 114 45.82 24.11 -46.59
C GLN A 114 46.07 25.23 -45.57
N GLY A 115 46.51 24.83 -44.38
CA GLY A 115 47.42 25.62 -43.57
C GLY A 115 48.87 25.21 -43.82
N THR A 116 49.41 25.55 -45.01
CA THR A 116 50.85 25.45 -45.28
C THR A 116 51.55 26.52 -44.43
N GLY A 117 51.95 26.17 -43.21
CA GLY A 117 52.77 27.03 -42.36
C GLY A 117 54.24 26.96 -42.77
N PRO A 118 54.93 28.09 -43.00
CA PRO A 118 56.38 28.17 -42.91
C PRO A 118 56.87 28.00 -41.46
#